data_AF-A0A7D6ZZX5-F1
#
_entry.id   AF-A0A7D6ZZX5-F1
#
_cell.length_a   1.000
_cell.length_b   1.000
_cell.length_c   1.000
_cell.angle_alpha   90.00
_cell.angle_beta   90.00
_cell.angle_gamma   90.00
#
_symmetry.space_group_name_H-M   'P 1'
#
loop_
_entity.id
_entity.type
_entity.pdbx_description
1 polymer ?
#
loop_
_entity_poly.entity_id
_entity_poly.type
_entity_poly.pdbx_seq_one_letter_code
_entity_poly.pdbx_strand_id
1 'polypeptide(L)'
;MQSIGKRMDKKSGSIIVEATVFFLIISLMIFIFYITALGQARTQREMVSDDLVSSELAAFKDIDMEKLGESDDLTLIVVTDPEASFETFKHHLKYNLNIDDDFKPRSEFHFIKSKVNLDDFYIYNVYGEDVEFLKLNSSGEFDKTTITNGKGTLKTPNDKIIEATTIYAKISFEVESIFNNKVMVSTSEEVDIAKN
;
A
#
# COMPACT_ATOMS: atom_id res chain seq x y z
N MET A 1 -77.23 -11.81 -36.75
CA MET A 1 -76.27 -12.08 -35.66
C MET A 1 -74.89 -12.28 -36.26
N GLN A 2 -74.01 -11.27 -36.22
CA GLN A 2 -72.59 -11.44 -36.52
C GLN A 2 -71.82 -10.93 -35.30
N SER A 3 -71.11 -11.85 -34.64
CA SER A 3 -70.13 -11.55 -33.59
C SER A 3 -68.86 -11.06 -34.28
N ILE A 4 -68.55 -9.77 -34.16
CA ILE A 4 -67.29 -9.20 -34.61
C ILE A 4 -66.25 -9.45 -33.51
N GLY A 5 -65.47 -10.52 -33.68
CA GLY A 5 -64.26 -10.74 -32.91
C GLY A 5 -63.21 -9.69 -33.26
N LYS A 6 -63.01 -8.72 -32.37
CA LYS A 6 -61.94 -7.72 -32.48
C LYS A 6 -60.60 -8.40 -32.24
N ARG A 7 -59.81 -8.64 -33.30
CA ARG A 7 -58.40 -9.04 -33.18
C ARG A 7 -57.60 -7.87 -32.58
N MET A 8 -56.99 -8.10 -31.42
CA MET A 8 -55.97 -7.20 -30.86
C MET A 8 -54.66 -7.44 -31.60
N ASP A 9 -54.26 -6.51 -32.46
CA ASP A 9 -52.89 -6.47 -32.98
C ASP A 9 -51.94 -6.02 -31.86
N LYS A 10 -51.13 -6.96 -31.38
CA LYS A 10 -50.14 -6.71 -30.33
C LYS A 10 -48.99 -5.89 -30.93
N LYS A 11 -48.79 -4.65 -30.45
CA LYS A 11 -47.68 -3.75 -30.85
C LYS A 11 -46.32 -4.34 -30.46
N SER A 12 -45.76 -5.20 -31.30
CA SER A 12 -44.47 -5.85 -31.09
C SER A 12 -43.31 -4.87 -30.87
N GLY A 13 -43.36 -3.68 -31.49
CA GLY A 13 -42.34 -2.63 -31.33
C GLY A 13 -42.28 -1.99 -29.95
N SER A 14 -43.37 -1.91 -29.19
CA SER A 14 -43.38 -1.30 -27.84
C SER A 14 -42.59 -2.15 -26.85
N ILE A 15 -42.79 -3.46 -26.92
CA ILE A 15 -42.15 -4.44 -26.02
C ILE A 15 -40.63 -4.48 -26.26
N ILE A 16 -40.19 -4.36 -27.52
CA ILE A 16 -38.75 -4.34 -27.86
C ILE A 16 -38.08 -3.08 -27.32
N VAL A 17 -38.72 -1.92 -27.44
CA VAL A 17 -38.19 -0.65 -26.91
C VAL A 17 -38.11 -0.71 -25.38
N GLU A 18 -39.17 -1.16 -24.71
CA GLU A 18 -39.20 -1.33 -23.26
C GLU A 18 -38.10 -2.29 -22.78
N ALA A 19 -37.96 -3.45 -23.42
CA ALA A 19 -36.92 -4.42 -23.09
C ALA A 19 -35.50 -3.86 -23.32
N THR A 20 -35.31 -3.08 -24.38
CA THR A 20 -34.02 -2.43 -24.68
C THR A 20 -33.66 -1.38 -23.64
N VAL A 21 -34.63 -0.56 -23.21
CA VAL A 21 -34.44 0.43 -22.14
C VAL A 21 -34.10 -0.24 -20.81
N PHE A 22 -34.81 -1.31 -20.45
CA PHE A 22 -34.49 -2.10 -19.25
C PHE A 22 -33.09 -2.70 -19.31
N PHE A 23 -32.71 -3.28 -20.45
CA PHE A 23 -31.37 -3.83 -20.64
C PHE A 23 -30.28 -2.74 -20.50
N LEU A 24 -30.50 -1.57 -21.10
CA LEU A 24 -29.58 -0.44 -20.98
C LEU A 24 -29.41 0.01 -19.53
N ILE A 25 -30.51 0.16 -18.78
CA ILE A 25 -30.46 0.54 -17.36
C ILE A 25 -29.66 -0.49 -16.54
N ILE A 26 -29.93 -1.79 -16.73
CA ILE A 26 -29.20 -2.85 -16.02
C ILE A 26 -27.71 -2.83 -16.38
N SER A 27 -27.38 -2.70 -17.66
CA SER A 27 -25.99 -2.62 -18.10
C SER A 27 -25.26 -1.42 -17.52
N LEU A 28 -25.92 -0.27 -17.42
CA LEU A 28 -25.40 0.94 -16.81
C LEU A 28 -25.15 0.74 -15.31
N MET A 29 -26.09 0.10 -14.59
CA MET A 29 -25.92 -0.22 -13.17
C MET A 29 -24.71 -1.14 -12.94
N ILE A 30 -24.52 -2.17 -13.77
CA ILE A 30 -23.35 -3.07 -13.68
C ILE A 30 -22.07 -2.28 -13.91
N PHE A 31 -22.05 -1.36 -14.88
CA PHE A 31 -20.87 -0.55 -15.18
C PHE A 31 -20.52 0.42 -14.06
N ILE A 32 -21.53 1.09 -13.47
CA ILE A 32 -21.35 1.98 -12.31
C ILE A 32 -20.81 1.18 -11.11
N PHE A 33 -21.37 0.00 -10.85
CA PHE A 33 -20.90 -0.89 -9.80
C PHE A 33 -19.43 -1.28 -10.00
N TYR A 34 -19.07 -1.67 -11.23
CA TYR A 34 -17.69 -2.03 -11.58
C TYR A 34 -16.70 -0.86 -11.40
N ILE A 35 -17.03 0.35 -11.86
CA ILE A 35 -16.18 1.53 -11.68
C ILE A 35 -16.00 1.84 -10.18
N THR A 36 -17.09 1.77 -9.41
CA THR A 36 -17.04 2.05 -7.97
C THR A 36 -16.15 1.05 -7.24
N ALA A 37 -16.25 -0.24 -7.60
CA ALA A 37 -15.40 -1.28 -7.06
C ALA A 37 -13.91 -1.04 -7.35
N LEU A 38 -13.58 -0.66 -8.59
CA LEU A 38 -12.21 -0.29 -8.96
C LEU A 38 -11.71 0.94 -8.20
N GLY A 39 -12.57 1.95 -8.03
CA GLY A 39 -12.25 3.16 -7.28
C GLY A 39 -11.90 2.86 -5.83
N GLN A 40 -12.72 2.05 -5.14
CA GLN A 40 -12.47 1.66 -3.75
C GLN A 40 -11.14 0.92 -3.59
N ALA A 41 -10.85 -0.03 -4.49
CA ALA A 41 -9.60 -0.79 -4.43
C ALA A 41 -8.35 0.10 -4.62
N ARG A 42 -8.43 1.12 -5.50
CA ARG A 42 -7.35 2.08 -5.69
C ARG A 42 -7.16 2.97 -4.48
N THR A 43 -8.24 3.57 -3.97
CA THR A 43 -8.18 4.44 -2.80
C THR A 43 -7.65 3.71 -1.56
N GLN A 44 -8.06 2.46 -1.34
CA GLN A 44 -7.53 1.66 -0.23
C GLN A 44 -6.02 1.38 -0.39
N ARG A 45 -5.55 1.10 -1.61
CA ARG A 45 -4.13 0.92 -1.88
C ARG A 45 -3.34 2.21 -1.66
N GLU A 46 -3.85 3.34 -2.14
CA GLU A 46 -3.24 4.66 -1.95
C GLU A 46 -3.16 5.01 -0.46
N MET A 47 -4.24 4.83 0.30
CA MET A 47 -4.24 5.04 1.75
C MET A 47 -3.18 4.21 2.47
N VAL A 48 -3.10 2.91 2.16
CA VAL A 48 -2.08 2.02 2.77
C VAL A 48 -0.67 2.43 2.39
N SER A 49 -0.46 2.84 1.14
CA SER A 49 0.84 3.35 0.65
C SER A 49 1.25 4.61 1.42
N ASP A 50 0.35 5.60 1.54
CA ASP A 50 0.60 6.84 2.28
C ASP A 50 0.87 6.58 3.78
N ASP A 51 0.11 5.67 4.39
CA ASP A 51 0.28 5.27 5.79
C ASP A 51 1.61 4.54 6.01
N LEU A 52 2.04 3.72 5.05
CA LEU A 52 3.32 3.00 5.08
C LEU A 52 4.48 3.97 4.92
N VAL A 53 4.45 4.86 3.91
CA VAL A 53 5.43 5.93 3.70
C VAL A 53 5.56 6.81 4.93
N SER A 54 4.44 7.21 5.55
CA SER A 54 4.44 8.02 6.78
C SER A 54 5.09 7.28 7.97
N SER A 55 4.96 5.96 8.01
CA SER A 55 5.57 5.11 9.05
C SER A 55 7.07 4.95 8.82
N GLU A 56 7.50 4.78 7.57
CA GLU A 56 8.92 4.75 7.17
C GLU A 56 9.60 6.09 7.47
N LEU A 57 8.93 7.22 7.18
CA LEU A 57 9.39 8.55 7.53
C LEU A 57 9.65 8.71 9.03
N ALA A 58 8.72 8.23 9.85
CA ALA A 58 8.87 8.29 11.30
C ALA A 58 10.06 7.46 11.80
N ALA A 59 10.43 6.40 11.09
CA ALA A 59 11.56 5.54 11.43
C ALA A 59 12.92 6.26 11.32
N PHE A 60 13.01 7.38 10.60
CA PHE A 60 14.19 8.25 10.57
C PHE A 60 14.35 9.12 11.82
N LYS A 61 13.53 8.95 12.86
CA LYS A 61 13.70 9.67 14.13
C LYS A 61 15.05 9.39 14.79
N ASP A 62 15.55 8.16 14.66
CA ASP A 62 16.77 7.69 15.34
C ASP A 62 18.01 7.81 14.42
N ILE A 63 18.18 9.02 13.89
CA ILE A 63 19.30 9.41 13.02
C ILE A 63 20.42 10.12 13.78
N ASP A 64 21.60 10.15 13.17
CA ASP A 64 22.76 10.90 13.65
C ASP A 64 22.51 12.42 13.60
N MET A 65 21.93 12.97 14.68
CA MET A 65 21.63 14.40 14.82
C MET A 65 22.89 15.28 14.86
N GLU A 66 24.05 14.72 15.26
CA GLU A 66 25.31 15.47 15.30
C GLU A 66 25.76 15.79 13.87
N LYS A 67 25.75 14.78 12.97
CA LYS A 67 26.04 15.00 11.54
C LYS A 67 25.05 15.93 10.85
N LEU A 68 23.78 15.88 11.23
CA LEU A 68 22.76 16.81 10.73
C LEU A 68 23.05 18.27 11.12
N GLY A 69 23.66 18.50 12.29
CA GLY A 69 24.06 19.84 12.74
C GLY A 69 25.38 20.36 12.15
N GLU A 70 26.22 19.46 11.67
CA GLU A 70 27.54 19.78 11.11
C GLU A 70 27.55 20.02 9.59
N SER A 71 26.56 19.48 8.87
CA SER A 71 26.47 19.56 7.41
C SER A 71 25.04 19.79 6.93
N ASP A 72 24.85 20.71 5.99
CA ASP A 72 23.57 20.91 5.28
C ASP A 72 23.25 19.75 4.30
N ASP A 73 24.17 18.80 4.13
CA ASP A 73 24.00 17.65 3.23
C ASP A 73 23.26 16.50 3.94
N LEU A 74 21.94 16.44 3.72
CA LEU A 74 21.06 15.39 4.24
C LEU A 74 21.44 13.98 3.75
N THR A 75 22.25 13.84 2.70
CA THR A 75 22.68 12.53 2.19
C THR A 75 23.69 11.83 3.11
N LEU A 76 24.27 12.54 4.08
CA LEU A 76 25.21 12.01 5.07
C LEU A 76 24.52 11.46 6.33
N ILE A 77 23.21 11.61 6.42
CA ILE A 77 22.44 11.16 7.58
C ILE A 77 22.18 9.67 7.47
N VAL A 78 22.47 8.95 8.54
CA VAL A 78 22.29 7.49 8.63
C VAL A 78 21.45 7.14 9.85
N VAL A 79 20.76 6.00 9.78
CA VAL A 79 20.07 5.41 10.92
C VAL A 79 21.12 4.75 11.82
N THR A 80 21.25 5.24 13.06
CA THR A 80 22.29 4.78 13.99
C THR A 80 21.85 3.62 14.87
N ASP A 81 20.54 3.48 15.10
CA ASP A 81 19.93 2.43 15.90
C ASP A 81 18.82 1.75 15.08
N PRO A 82 19.15 0.67 14.34
CA PRO A 82 18.20 -0.05 13.49
C PRO A 82 17.01 -0.62 14.28
N GLU A 83 17.25 -1.09 15.49
CA GLU A 83 16.22 -1.64 16.38
C GLU A 83 15.24 -0.56 16.85
N ALA A 84 15.74 0.60 17.31
CA ALA A 84 14.90 1.72 17.71
C ALA A 84 14.11 2.28 16.52
N SER A 85 14.75 2.42 15.35
CA SER A 85 14.11 2.84 14.11
C SER A 85 12.96 1.89 13.74
N PHE A 86 13.18 0.58 13.88
CA PHE A 86 12.17 -0.43 13.62
C PHE A 86 11.00 -0.40 14.62
N GLU A 87 11.27 -0.19 15.91
CA GLU A 87 10.20 -0.01 16.90
C GLU A 87 9.38 1.26 16.64
N THR A 88 10.04 2.35 16.27
CA THR A 88 9.37 3.60 15.86
C THR A 88 8.49 3.36 14.62
N PHE A 89 9.02 2.68 13.59
CA PHE A 89 8.24 2.26 12.43
C PHE A 89 6.98 1.48 12.82
N LYS A 90 7.13 0.42 13.63
CA LYS A 90 5.99 -0.42 14.07
C LYS A 90 4.96 0.38 14.85
N HIS A 91 5.40 1.30 15.69
CA HIS A 91 4.50 2.16 16.45
C HIS A 91 3.62 3.01 15.53
N HIS A 92 4.24 3.69 14.56
CA HIS A 92 3.53 4.55 13.61
C HIS A 92 2.69 3.75 12.62
N LEU A 93 3.17 2.60 12.15
CA LEU A 93 2.40 1.71 11.27
C LEU A 93 1.08 1.28 11.91
N LYS A 94 1.11 0.93 13.21
CA LYS A 94 -0.10 0.57 13.95
C LYS A 94 -1.10 1.72 14.04
N TYR A 95 -0.60 2.92 14.29
CA TYR A 95 -1.42 4.12 14.40
C TYR A 95 -2.02 4.51 13.06
N ASN A 96 -1.20 4.61 12.01
CA ASN A 96 -1.59 5.06 10.68
C ASN A 96 -2.62 4.11 10.05
N LEU A 97 -2.34 2.80 10.07
CA LEU A 97 -3.27 1.79 9.56
C LEU A 97 -4.47 1.50 10.49
N ASN A 98 -4.57 2.19 11.63
CA ASN A 98 -5.63 1.99 12.62
C ASN A 98 -5.80 0.52 13.08
N ILE A 99 -4.68 -0.16 13.31
CA ILE A 99 -4.60 -1.55 13.78
C ILE A 99 -4.16 -1.62 15.26
N ASP A 100 -4.41 -2.75 15.89
CA ASP A 100 -4.06 -3.00 17.30
C ASP A 100 -2.59 -3.45 17.47
N ASP A 101 -2.21 -3.74 18.72
CA ASP A 101 -0.84 -4.16 19.05
C ASP A 101 -0.48 -5.57 18.53
N ASP A 102 -1.49 -6.38 18.18
CA ASP A 102 -1.33 -7.68 17.52
C ASP A 102 -1.26 -7.55 15.98
N PHE A 103 -1.25 -6.32 15.46
CA PHE A 103 -1.36 -5.98 14.04
C PHE A 103 -2.69 -6.41 13.40
N LYS A 104 -3.78 -6.47 14.16
CA LYS A 104 -5.12 -6.80 13.66
C LYS A 104 -5.97 -5.54 13.53
N PRO A 105 -6.95 -5.52 12.61
CA PRO A 105 -7.89 -4.41 12.51
C PRO A 105 -8.66 -4.22 13.82
N ARG A 106 -8.80 -2.96 14.26
CA ARG A 106 -9.55 -2.62 15.48
C ARG A 106 -11.07 -2.74 15.35
N SER A 107 -11.57 -2.92 14.12
CA SER A 107 -13.00 -2.96 13.80
C SER A 107 -13.29 -3.95 12.69
N GLU A 108 -14.45 -4.61 12.76
CA GLU A 108 -14.95 -5.48 11.68
C GLU A 108 -15.24 -4.72 10.38
N PHE A 109 -15.52 -3.41 10.47
CA PHE A 109 -15.75 -2.54 9.32
C PHE A 109 -14.46 -2.06 8.63
N HIS A 110 -13.29 -2.42 9.17
CA HIS A 110 -12.01 -2.09 8.56
C HIS A 110 -11.85 -2.80 7.21
N PHE A 111 -11.17 -2.18 6.24
CA PHE A 111 -10.98 -2.81 4.92
C PHE A 111 -9.96 -3.96 4.98
N ILE A 112 -8.96 -3.87 5.86
CA ILE A 112 -8.08 -4.97 6.26
C ILE A 112 -8.86 -5.99 7.10
N LYS A 113 -8.82 -7.27 6.71
CA LYS A 113 -9.59 -8.38 7.28
C LYS A 113 -8.75 -9.48 7.94
N SER A 114 -7.42 -9.35 7.93
CA SER A 114 -6.49 -10.24 8.62
C SER A 114 -5.54 -9.45 9.51
N LYS A 115 -4.68 -10.19 10.23
CA LYS A 115 -3.44 -9.61 10.74
C LYS A 115 -2.60 -9.04 9.58
N VAL A 116 -2.04 -7.85 9.77
CA VAL A 116 -1.02 -7.27 8.90
C VAL A 116 0.31 -7.94 9.22
N ASN A 117 0.90 -8.58 8.20
CA ASN A 117 2.23 -9.15 8.30
C ASN A 117 3.23 -8.13 7.76
N LEU A 118 4.33 -7.96 8.49
CA LEU A 118 5.50 -7.30 7.97
C LEU A 118 6.38 -8.35 7.30
N ASP A 119 6.45 -8.30 5.97
CA ASP A 119 7.16 -9.28 5.16
C ASP A 119 8.65 -8.96 5.08
N ASP A 120 8.97 -7.68 4.85
CA ASP A 120 10.34 -7.17 4.71
C ASP A 120 10.46 -5.80 5.39
N PHE A 121 11.61 -5.55 6.03
CA PHE A 121 12.01 -4.24 6.53
C PHE A 121 13.52 -4.10 6.37
N TYR A 122 13.92 -3.17 5.51
CA TYR A 122 15.30 -2.95 5.08
C TYR A 122 15.72 -1.51 5.36
N ILE A 123 16.96 -1.34 5.82
CA ILE A 123 17.60 -0.03 5.94
C ILE A 123 18.85 -0.05 5.07
N TYR A 124 18.99 0.95 4.21
CA TYR A 124 20.17 1.21 3.40
C TYR A 124 20.82 2.47 3.94
N ASN A 125 21.84 2.35 4.77
CA ASN A 125 22.63 3.46 5.26
C ASN A 125 23.73 3.81 4.24
N VAL A 126 23.78 5.07 3.80
CA VAL A 126 24.79 5.52 2.82
C VAL A 126 25.92 6.25 3.54
N TYR A 127 27.15 5.74 3.36
CA TYR A 127 28.38 6.30 3.91
C TYR A 127 29.34 6.69 2.78
N GLY A 128 29.23 7.93 2.29
CA GLY A 128 29.97 8.34 1.10
C GLY A 128 29.49 7.58 -0.14
N GLU A 129 30.36 6.75 -0.72
CA GLU A 129 30.03 5.89 -1.87
C GLU A 129 29.59 4.47 -1.46
N ASP A 130 29.83 4.09 -0.20
CA ASP A 130 29.52 2.76 0.32
C ASP A 130 28.11 2.70 0.90
N VAL A 131 27.50 1.52 0.86
CA VAL A 131 26.17 1.28 1.42
C VAL A 131 26.24 0.15 2.44
N GLU A 132 25.77 0.44 3.64
CA GLU A 132 25.45 -0.56 4.66
C GLU A 132 23.99 -0.97 4.50
N PHE A 133 23.77 -2.22 4.14
CA PHE A 133 22.46 -2.83 4.02
C PHE A 133 22.15 -3.64 5.29
N LEU A 134 21.03 -3.31 5.92
CA LEU A 134 20.50 -3.96 7.10
C LEU A 134 19.17 -4.59 6.74
N LYS A 135 19.03 -5.88 7.02
CA LYS A 135 17.82 -6.65 6.76
C LYS A 135 17.32 -7.30 8.04
N LEU A 136 16.06 -7.05 8.39
CA LEU A 136 15.43 -7.77 9.49
C LEU A 136 15.29 -9.26 9.13
N ASN A 137 15.84 -10.12 9.99
CA ASN A 137 15.77 -11.58 9.84
C ASN A 137 14.57 -12.16 10.61
N SER A 138 14.31 -13.45 10.43
CA SER A 138 13.16 -14.14 11.06
C SER A 138 13.26 -14.24 12.59
N SER A 139 14.44 -14.01 13.17
CA SER A 139 14.65 -13.96 14.62
C SER A 139 14.36 -12.57 15.21
N GLY A 140 14.10 -11.57 14.36
CA GLY A 140 13.86 -10.18 14.77
C GLY A 140 15.15 -9.37 14.98
N GLU A 141 16.29 -9.84 14.46
CA GLU A 141 17.58 -9.15 14.49
C GLU A 141 17.94 -8.63 13.08
N PHE A 142 18.85 -7.64 13.00
CA PHE A 142 19.32 -7.12 11.72
C PHE A 142 20.59 -7.82 11.23
N ASP A 143 20.48 -8.46 10.07
CA ASP A 143 21.63 -8.94 9.32
C ASP A 143 22.27 -7.75 8.58
N LYS A 144 23.55 -7.49 8.86
CA LYS A 144 24.31 -6.36 8.31
C LYS A 144 25.26 -6.79 7.20
N THR A 145 25.20 -6.11 6.06
CA THR A 145 26.11 -6.29 4.91
C THR A 145 26.63 -4.95 4.42
N THR A 146 27.94 -4.79 4.28
CA THR A 146 28.54 -3.59 3.67
C THR A 146 28.88 -3.84 2.21
N ILE A 147 28.46 -2.93 1.35
CA ILE A 147 28.64 -2.97 -0.11
C ILE A 147 29.48 -1.76 -0.51
N THR A 148 30.70 -2.02 -0.97
CA THR A 148 31.61 -0.96 -1.43
C THR A 148 31.15 -0.39 -2.78
N ASN A 149 31.17 0.94 -2.92
CA ASN A 149 30.66 1.67 -4.10
C ASN A 149 29.18 1.30 -4.45
N GLY A 150 28.37 1.08 -3.43
CA GLY A 150 26.95 0.72 -3.58
C GLY A 150 26.05 1.90 -3.95
N LYS A 151 26.46 3.14 -3.64
CA LYS A 151 25.69 4.33 -3.98
C LYS A 151 25.56 4.48 -5.49
N GLY A 152 24.37 4.84 -5.97
CA GLY A 152 24.07 5.00 -7.40
C GLY A 152 24.02 3.70 -8.20
N THR A 153 24.32 2.55 -7.58
CA THR A 153 24.34 1.23 -8.25
C THR A 153 23.35 0.24 -7.63
N LEU A 154 23.23 0.25 -6.30
CA LEU A 154 22.31 -0.59 -5.56
C LEU A 154 20.86 -0.12 -5.76
N LYS A 155 19.93 -1.07 -5.75
CA LYS A 155 18.50 -0.80 -5.89
C LYS A 155 17.68 -1.42 -4.77
N THR A 156 16.58 -0.77 -4.42
CA THR A 156 15.52 -1.38 -3.61
C THR A 156 14.82 -2.49 -4.39
N PRO A 157 14.03 -3.36 -3.73
CA PRO A 157 13.18 -4.33 -4.42
C PRO A 157 12.18 -3.70 -5.42
N ASN A 158 11.85 -2.42 -5.24
CA ASN A 158 11.00 -1.63 -6.14
C ASN A 158 11.81 -0.93 -7.27
N ASP A 159 13.05 -1.34 -7.51
CA ASP A 159 13.97 -0.83 -8.55
C ASP A 159 14.46 0.62 -8.39
N LYS A 160 14.21 1.27 -7.25
CA LYS A 160 14.72 2.61 -6.94
C LYS A 160 16.21 2.57 -6.62
N ILE A 161 16.98 3.47 -7.24
CA ILE A 161 18.43 3.58 -7.03
C ILE A 161 18.69 4.23 -5.66
N ILE A 162 19.61 3.64 -4.89
CA ILE A 162 20.03 4.14 -3.58
C ILE A 162 21.07 5.26 -3.76
N GLU A 163 20.67 6.49 -3.44
CA GLU A 163 21.54 7.69 -3.50
C GLU A 163 21.78 8.32 -2.11
N ALA A 164 20.88 8.06 -1.17
CA ALA A 164 20.92 8.53 0.21
C ALA A 164 20.39 7.42 1.12
N THR A 165 20.43 7.64 2.44
CA THR A 165 19.89 6.64 3.37
C THR A 165 18.40 6.41 3.11
N THR A 166 18.02 5.16 2.92
CA THR A 166 16.69 4.73 2.48
C THR A 166 16.14 3.65 3.42
N ILE A 167 14.86 3.75 3.77
CA ILE A 167 14.12 2.69 4.46
C ILE A 167 13.11 2.12 3.48
N TYR A 168 13.03 0.79 3.41
CA TYR A 168 12.05 0.06 2.60
C TYR A 168 11.28 -0.89 3.51
N ALA A 169 9.97 -0.92 3.36
CA ALA A 169 9.11 -1.89 4.03
C ALA A 169 8.12 -2.53 3.07
N LYS A 170 7.76 -3.77 3.38
CA LYS A 170 6.71 -4.51 2.69
C LYS A 170 5.79 -5.16 3.69
N ILE A 171 4.49 -4.97 3.49
CA ILE A 171 3.45 -5.57 4.31
C ILE A 171 2.48 -6.39 3.45
N SER A 172 1.86 -7.39 4.08
CA SER A 172 0.80 -8.20 3.46
C SER A 172 -0.39 -8.41 4.40
N PHE A 173 -1.58 -8.45 3.83
CA PHE A 173 -2.83 -8.64 4.57
C PHE A 173 -3.98 -9.09 3.65
N GLU A 174 -5.07 -9.59 4.22
CA GLU A 174 -6.31 -9.89 3.50
C GLU A 174 -7.21 -8.67 3.44
N VAL A 175 -7.83 -8.44 2.30
CA VAL A 175 -8.97 -7.51 2.14
C VAL A 175 -10.21 -8.27 1.68
N GLU A 176 -11.38 -7.73 1.98
CA GLU A 176 -12.64 -8.25 1.44
C GLU A 176 -12.89 -7.66 0.04
N SER A 177 -13.00 -8.54 -0.95
CA SER A 177 -13.39 -8.15 -2.30
C SER A 177 -14.90 -7.91 -2.38
N ILE A 178 -15.34 -7.18 -3.41
CA ILE A 178 -16.76 -6.92 -3.72
C ILE A 178 -17.61 -8.19 -3.91
N PHE A 179 -16.98 -9.36 -4.05
CA PHE A 179 -17.64 -10.66 -4.16
C PHE A 179 -17.57 -11.48 -2.86
N ASN A 180 -17.34 -10.83 -1.70
CA ASN A 180 -17.21 -11.45 -0.37
C ASN A 180 -16.12 -12.54 -0.29
N ASN A 181 -15.17 -12.51 -1.22
CA ASN A 181 -13.97 -13.35 -1.17
C ASN A 181 -12.85 -12.56 -0.51
N LYS A 182 -12.06 -13.22 0.33
CA LYS A 182 -10.84 -12.64 0.89
C LYS A 182 -9.69 -12.78 -0.10
N VAL A 183 -8.96 -11.69 -0.31
CA VAL A 183 -7.81 -11.65 -1.22
C VAL A 183 -6.61 -11.15 -0.45
N MET A 184 -5.51 -11.93 -0.48
CA MET A 184 -4.23 -11.46 0.01
C MET A 184 -3.68 -10.37 -0.90
N VAL A 185 -3.34 -9.23 -0.32
CA VAL A 185 -2.69 -8.11 -0.98
C VAL A 185 -1.35 -7.84 -0.30
N SER A 186 -0.40 -7.32 -1.06
CA SER A 186 0.88 -6.83 -0.56
C SER A 186 1.12 -5.42 -1.06
N THR A 187 1.75 -4.61 -0.23
CA THR A 187 2.16 -3.24 -0.54
C THR A 187 3.59 -3.06 -0.04
N SER A 188 4.43 -2.43 -0.86
CA SER A 188 5.82 -2.14 -0.54
C SER A 188 6.14 -0.72 -0.96
N GLU A 189 6.84 0.01 -0.11
CA GLU A 189 7.25 1.39 -0.34
C GLU A 189 8.70 1.59 0.08
N GLU A 190 9.27 2.72 -0.31
CA GLU A 190 10.55 3.17 0.20
C GLU A 190 10.65 4.69 0.30
N VAL A 191 11.31 5.15 1.35
CA VAL A 191 11.53 6.57 1.63
C VAL A 191 13.02 6.85 1.76
N ASP A 192 13.48 7.92 1.12
CA ASP A 192 14.85 8.41 1.26
C ASP A 192 14.87 9.64 2.14
N ILE A 193 15.89 9.77 2.98
CA ILE A 193 16.03 10.93 3.87
C ILE A 193 16.20 12.27 3.13
N ALA A 194 16.76 12.26 1.91
CA ALA A 194 17.10 13.46 1.16
C ALA A 194 16.00 13.95 0.20
N LYS A 195 14.92 13.19 0.02
CA LYS A 195 13.80 13.55 -0.87
C LYS A 195 12.49 13.38 -0.12
N ASN A 196 12.17 14.39 0.68
CA ASN A 196 10.86 14.58 1.30
C ASN A 196 10.25 15.90 0.84
#